data_AF-A0A0B2QM71-F1
#
_entry.id   AF-A0A0B2QM71-F1
#
_cell.length_a   1.000
_cell.length_b   1.000
_cell.length_c   1.000
_cell.angle_alpha   90.00
_cell.angle_beta   90.00
_cell.angle_gamma   90.00
#
_symmetry.space_group_name_H-M   'P 1'
#
loop_
_entity.id
_entity.type
_entity.pdbx_description
1 polymer ?
#
loop_
_entity_poly.entity_id
_entity_poly.type
_entity_poly.pdbx_seq_one_letter_code
_entity_poly.pdbx_strand_id
1 'polypeptide(L)'
;MAFLVEKTTQVVTSTRSMTFCRATPMLLQHLLHPRPRRCHYCTERALDWVPGGGPNLIVDHGDDATLLIHEGVKAEELYEKTKELLDPNSTDNAEFQIVLTIIRDGLKTNPTRYQR
;
A
#
# COMPACT_ATOMS: atom_id res chain seq x y z
N MET A 1 -25.88 -6.36 -46.92
CA MET A 1 -24.54 -6.77 -46.45
C MET A 1 -24.28 -6.14 -45.08
N ALA A 2 -24.58 -6.87 -44.01
CA ALA A 2 -24.15 -6.52 -42.65
C ALA A 2 -24.28 -7.78 -41.79
N PHE A 3 -23.41 -8.76 -42.03
CA PHE A 3 -23.41 -10.06 -41.34
C PHE A 3 -22.08 -10.27 -40.59
N LEU A 4 -21.55 -9.23 -39.92
CA LEU A 4 -20.22 -9.32 -39.30
C LEU A 4 -19.94 -8.29 -38.20
N VAL A 5 -20.86 -8.13 -37.23
CA VAL A 5 -20.55 -7.39 -35.97
C VAL A 5 -21.27 -8.05 -34.78
N GLU A 6 -21.06 -9.35 -34.54
CA GLU A 6 -21.73 -10.05 -33.43
C GLU A 6 -20.79 -10.92 -32.57
N LYS A 7 -19.46 -10.81 -32.73
CA LYS A 7 -18.50 -11.64 -31.96
C LYS A 7 -17.64 -10.90 -30.92
N THR A 8 -17.78 -9.59 -30.75
CA THR A 8 -16.98 -8.85 -29.76
C THR A 8 -17.67 -8.66 -28.41
N THR A 9 -18.95 -9.01 -28.28
CA THR A 9 -19.76 -8.69 -27.09
C THR A 9 -19.76 -9.78 -26.00
N GLN A 10 -19.17 -10.96 -26.25
CA GLN A 10 -19.23 -12.10 -25.32
C GLN A 10 -18.00 -12.29 -24.42
N VAL A 11 -16.96 -11.47 -24.52
CA VAL A 11 -15.77 -11.60 -23.64
C VAL A 11 -15.84 -10.70 -22.40
N VAL A 12 -16.74 -9.70 -22.37
CA VAL A 12 -16.77 -8.68 -21.31
C VAL A 12 -17.93 -8.88 -20.31
N THR A 13 -18.39 -10.12 -20.12
CA THR A 13 -19.40 -10.44 -19.09
C THR A 13 -18.89 -11.41 -18.02
N SER A 14 -17.57 -11.66 -17.98
CA SER A 14 -16.92 -12.43 -16.91
C SER A 14 -15.84 -11.61 -16.17
N THR A 15 -16.12 -10.35 -15.85
CA THR A 15 -15.39 -9.61 -14.82
C THR A 15 -16.27 -9.54 -13.58
N ARG A 16 -16.25 -10.64 -12.83
CA ARG A 16 -16.76 -10.72 -11.47
C ARG A 16 -16.04 -9.64 -10.65
N SER A 17 -16.73 -8.53 -10.40
CA SER A 17 -16.41 -7.51 -9.39
C SER A 17 -14.93 -7.13 -9.32
N MET A 18 -14.47 -6.27 -10.24
CA MET A 18 -13.43 -5.31 -9.87
C MET A 18 -14.07 -4.35 -8.87
N THR A 19 -14.08 -4.76 -7.60
CA THR A 19 -14.24 -3.82 -6.49
C THR A 19 -13.17 -2.76 -6.72
N PHE A 20 -13.61 -1.55 -7.02
CA PHE A 20 -12.79 -0.35 -7.09
C PHE A 20 -11.97 -0.30 -5.79
N CYS A 21 -10.75 -0.86 -5.80
CA CYS A 21 -9.82 -0.80 -4.68
C CYS A 21 -9.76 0.66 -4.29
N ARG A 22 -10.10 0.94 -3.03
CA ARG A 22 -10.43 2.26 -2.50
C ARG A 22 -9.47 3.34 -2.99
N ALA A 23 -9.78 3.95 -4.13
CA ALA A 23 -9.17 5.21 -4.53
C ALA A 23 -9.79 6.24 -3.60
N THR A 24 -9.24 6.37 -2.39
CA THR A 24 -9.43 7.58 -1.61
C THR A 24 -8.95 8.70 -2.52
N PRO A 25 -9.81 9.63 -2.98
CA PRO A 25 -9.35 10.66 -3.90
C PRO A 25 -8.28 11.45 -3.15
N MET A 26 -7.05 11.51 -3.69
CA MET A 26 -5.93 12.25 -3.08
C MET A 26 -6.33 13.67 -2.67
N LEU A 27 -7.29 14.26 -3.40
CA LEU A 27 -7.89 15.55 -3.13
C LEU A 27 -8.51 15.68 -1.73
N LEU A 28 -9.14 14.62 -1.21
CA LEU A 28 -9.78 14.64 0.12
C LEU A 28 -8.75 14.60 1.25
N GLN A 29 -7.64 13.87 1.06
CA GLN A 29 -6.56 13.87 2.05
C GLN A 29 -5.82 15.22 2.08
N HIS A 30 -5.71 15.92 0.95
CA HIS A 30 -5.06 17.23 0.87
C HIS A 30 -5.75 18.34 1.69
N LEU A 31 -7.04 18.18 1.99
CA LEU A 31 -7.80 19.13 2.82
C LEU A 31 -7.67 18.87 4.33
N LEU A 32 -7.29 17.65 4.76
CA LEU A 32 -7.37 17.26 6.18
C LEU A 32 -6.05 17.37 7.00
N HIS A 33 -4.86 17.42 6.40
CA HIS A 33 -3.55 17.32 7.12
C HIS A 33 -2.30 17.92 6.41
N PRO A 34 -2.00 19.24 6.41
CA PRO A 34 -0.91 19.90 5.65
C PRO A 34 0.56 19.56 5.98
N ARG A 35 0.95 18.28 6.09
CA ARG A 35 2.25 17.82 6.63
C ARG A 35 2.77 16.50 6.00
N PRO A 36 4.07 16.15 6.17
CA PRO A 36 4.74 14.94 5.64
C PRO A 36 4.07 13.60 5.98
N ARG A 37 3.22 13.56 7.03
CA ARG A 37 2.38 12.38 7.34
C ARG A 37 1.49 11.94 6.19
N ARG A 38 1.08 12.85 5.30
CA ARG A 38 0.20 12.50 4.17
C ARG A 38 0.88 11.70 3.07
N CYS A 39 2.12 12.06 2.70
CA CYS A 39 2.82 11.38 1.61
C CYS A 39 2.97 9.88 1.92
N HIS A 40 3.45 9.57 3.12
CA HIS A 40 3.67 8.20 3.58
C HIS A 40 2.37 7.38 3.73
N TYR A 41 1.28 8.01 4.17
CA TYR A 41 -0.03 7.35 4.21
C TYR A 41 -0.58 7.10 2.79
N CYS A 42 -0.42 8.04 1.86
CA CYS A 42 -0.74 7.82 0.45
C CYS A 42 0.06 6.66 -0.12
N THR A 43 1.38 6.59 0.16
CA THR A 43 2.26 5.50 -0.29
C THR A 43 1.79 4.15 0.25
N GLU A 44 1.49 4.05 1.54
CA GLU A 44 1.02 2.79 2.13
C GLU A 44 -0.33 2.34 1.55
N ARG A 45 -1.25 3.27 1.28
CA ARG A 45 -2.52 2.99 0.60
C ARG A 45 -2.32 2.62 -0.87
N ALA A 46 -1.36 3.22 -1.56
CA ALA A 46 -1.03 2.90 -2.95
C ALA A 46 -0.45 1.47 -3.11
N LEU A 47 0.18 0.95 -2.06
CA LEU A 47 0.67 -0.43 -1.99
C LEU A 47 -0.42 -1.43 -1.54
N ASP A 48 -1.63 -0.98 -1.18
CA ASP A 48 -2.71 -1.83 -0.67
C ASP A 48 -3.64 -2.34 -1.79
N TRP A 49 -3.31 -3.48 -2.40
CA TRP A 49 -4.05 -4.04 -3.56
C TRP A 49 -5.08 -5.12 -3.18
N VAL A 50 -5.55 -5.13 -1.93
CA VAL A 50 -6.48 -6.16 -1.42
C VAL A 50 -7.82 -6.17 -2.17
N PRO A 51 -8.39 -7.34 -2.52
CA PRO A 51 -7.83 -8.70 -2.50
C PRO A 51 -7.08 -9.01 -3.81
N GLY A 52 -5.74 -9.12 -3.74
CA GLY A 52 -4.92 -9.37 -4.94
C GLY A 52 -3.42 -9.52 -4.70
N GLY A 53 -2.94 -9.36 -3.47
CA GLY A 53 -1.50 -9.33 -3.15
C GLY A 53 -0.96 -7.89 -3.16
N GLY A 54 0.25 -7.72 -3.67
CA GLY A 54 0.91 -6.43 -3.89
C GLY A 54 1.09 -6.10 -5.39
N PRO A 55 1.62 -4.91 -5.71
CA PRO A 55 1.92 -4.54 -7.09
C PRO A 55 3.01 -5.42 -7.70
N ASN A 56 2.92 -5.73 -8.99
CA ASN A 56 3.98 -6.46 -9.69
C ASN A 56 5.20 -5.60 -10.06
N LEU A 57 5.00 -4.30 -10.21
CA LEU A 57 6.03 -3.32 -10.56
C LEU A 57 5.79 -2.04 -9.78
N ILE A 58 6.88 -1.40 -9.36
CA ILE A 58 6.87 -0.11 -8.65
C ILE A 58 7.67 0.87 -9.49
N VAL A 59 7.09 2.05 -9.75
CA VAL A 59 7.79 3.19 -10.31
C VAL A 59 7.86 4.23 -9.21
N ASP A 60 9.05 4.44 -8.68
CA ASP A 60 9.27 5.22 -7.46
C ASP A 60 10.17 6.43 -7.75
N HIS A 61 9.72 7.61 -7.37
CA HIS A 61 10.48 8.86 -7.48
C HIS A 61 10.63 9.46 -6.09
N GLY A 62 11.82 9.33 -5.51
CA GLY A 62 12.07 9.70 -4.11
C GLY A 62 12.01 8.51 -3.14
N ASP A 63 11.93 7.27 -3.65
CA ASP A 63 12.30 6.04 -2.96
C ASP A 63 11.49 5.68 -1.69
N ASP A 64 10.46 6.45 -1.37
CA ASP A 64 9.56 6.25 -0.23
C ASP A 64 8.85 4.89 -0.25
N ALA A 65 8.41 4.43 -1.42
CA ALA A 65 7.71 3.14 -1.53
C ALA A 65 8.70 1.98 -1.34
N THR A 66 9.87 2.11 -1.94
CA THR A 66 10.96 1.15 -1.83
C THR A 66 11.44 1.05 -0.38
N LEU A 67 11.64 2.19 0.29
CA LEU A 67 12.02 2.26 1.70
C LEU A 67 10.97 1.60 2.60
N LEU A 68 9.69 1.92 2.40
CA LEU A 68 8.60 1.39 3.22
C LEU A 68 8.50 -0.14 3.14
N ILE A 69 8.72 -0.72 1.96
CA ILE A 69 8.72 -2.18 1.77
C ILE A 69 9.93 -2.81 2.45
N HIS A 70 11.14 -2.28 2.22
CA HIS A 70 12.35 -2.86 2.81
C HIS A 70 12.35 -2.80 4.34
N GLU A 71 11.97 -1.66 4.93
CA GLU A 71 11.85 -1.54 6.38
C GLU A 71 10.68 -2.36 6.93
N GLY A 72 9.59 -2.48 6.17
CA GLY A 72 8.46 -3.35 6.50
C GLY A 72 8.87 -4.81 6.64
N VAL A 73 9.63 -5.36 5.68
CA VAL A 73 10.12 -6.76 5.74
C VAL A 73 11.05 -6.97 6.93
N LYS A 74 11.97 -6.05 7.20
CA LYS A 74 12.85 -6.11 8.39
C LYS A 74 12.03 -6.13 9.68
N ALA A 75 11.00 -5.29 9.75
CA ALA A 75 10.11 -5.22 10.91
C ALA A 75 9.30 -6.51 11.09
N GLU A 76 8.82 -7.11 10.00
CA GLU A 76 8.11 -8.40 10.03
C GLU A 76 9.02 -9.53 10.52
N GLU A 77 10.27 -9.60 10.05
CA GLU A 77 11.24 -10.59 10.52
C GLU A 77 11.59 -10.44 12.00
N LEU A 78 11.77 -9.19 12.46
CA LEU A 78 12.02 -8.90 13.87
C LEU A 78 10.80 -9.26 14.72
N TYR A 79 9.61 -8.85 14.30
CA TYR A 79 8.35 -9.17 14.98
C TYR A 79 8.10 -10.68 15.02
N GLU A 80 8.47 -11.43 13.98
CA GLU A 80 8.35 -12.88 13.99
C GLU A 80 9.21 -13.51 15.10
N LYS A 81 10.46 -13.05 15.26
CA LYS A 81 11.44 -13.58 16.22
C LYS A 81 11.20 -13.14 17.66
N THR A 82 10.97 -11.85 17.89
CA THR A 82 10.90 -11.27 19.25
C THR A 82 9.46 -11.04 19.73
N LYS A 83 8.49 -10.97 18.81
CA LYS A 83 7.11 -10.50 19.08
C LYS A 83 7.02 -9.06 19.60
N GLU A 84 8.09 -8.28 19.46
CA GLU A 84 8.14 -6.89 19.87
C GLU A 84 7.78 -5.94 18.72
N LEU A 85 7.03 -4.89 19.05
CA LEU A 85 6.65 -3.86 18.09
C LEU A 85 7.73 -2.77 18.02
N LEU A 86 7.88 -2.17 16.84
CA LEU A 86 8.80 -1.05 16.64
C LEU A 86 8.39 0.17 17.48
N ASP A 87 9.38 0.84 18.08
CA ASP A 87 9.21 2.14 18.73
C ASP A 87 9.54 3.28 17.75
N PRO A 88 8.58 4.13 17.39
CA PRO A 88 8.83 5.32 16.57
C PRO A 88 9.86 6.28 17.16
N ASN A 89 10.07 6.30 18.49
CA ASN A 89 11.02 7.22 19.11
C ASN A 89 12.47 6.73 19.06
N SER A 90 12.73 5.58 18.42
CA SER A 90 14.08 5.06 18.21
C SER A 90 14.95 5.89 17.25
N THR A 91 14.35 6.89 16.58
CA THR A 91 15.02 7.77 15.62
C THR A 91 14.66 9.22 15.87
N ASP A 92 15.60 10.13 15.61
CA ASP A 92 15.38 11.58 15.69
C ASP A 92 14.78 12.18 14.40
N ASN A 93 14.72 11.41 13.31
CA ASN A 93 14.16 11.87 12.05
C ASN A 93 12.63 11.79 12.08
N ALA A 94 11.97 12.94 12.18
CA ALA A 94 10.51 13.05 12.24
C ALA A 94 9.76 12.33 11.09
N GLU A 95 10.33 12.24 9.89
CA GLU A 95 9.71 11.50 8.78
C GLU A 95 9.84 10.00 8.97
N PHE A 96 11.01 9.54 9.42
CA PHE A 96 11.22 8.13 9.70
C PHE A 96 10.39 7.64 10.89
N GLN A 97 10.13 8.49 11.89
CA GLN A 97 9.18 8.19 12.96
C GLN A 97 7.76 7.89 12.41
N ILE A 98 7.36 8.58 11.34
CA ILE A 98 6.08 8.33 10.67
C ILE A 98 6.10 6.97 9.97
N VAL A 99 7.18 6.65 9.24
CA VAL A 99 7.36 5.34 8.60
C VAL A 99 7.26 4.21 9.61
N LEU A 100 8.00 4.30 10.73
CA LEU A 100 7.96 3.31 11.81
C LEU A 100 6.56 3.18 12.43
N THR A 101 5.85 4.30 12.59
CA THR A 101 4.46 4.31 13.07
C THR A 101 3.54 3.54 12.12
N ILE A 102 3.65 3.79 10.81
CA ILE A 102 2.84 3.10 9.78
C ILE A 102 3.11 1.61 9.80
N ILE A 103 4.38 1.19 9.78
CA ILE A 103 4.77 -0.23 9.79
C ILE A 103 4.25 -0.89 11.07
N ARG A 104 4.48 -0.27 12.24
CA ARG A 104 4.01 -0.78 13.53
C ARG A 104 2.51 -1.01 13.57
N ASP A 105 1.73 -0.08 13.03
CA ASP A 105 0.28 -0.19 13.03
C ASP A 105 -0.20 -1.20 11.96
N GLY A 106 0.52 -1.31 10.84
CA GLY A 106 0.33 -2.37 9.83
C GLY A 106 0.55 -3.77 10.39
N LEU A 107 1.63 -3.99 11.16
CA LEU A 107 1.97 -5.27 11.79
C LEU A 107 0.84 -5.81 12.69
N LYS A 108 0.11 -4.93 13.38
CA LYS A 108 -1.04 -5.31 14.22
C LYS A 108 -2.21 -5.86 13.41
N THR A 109 -2.34 -5.44 12.15
CA THR A 109 -3.45 -5.82 11.27
C THR A 109 -3.09 -7.01 10.38
N ASN A 110 -1.88 -7.03 9.83
CA ASN A 110 -1.38 -8.10 8.97
C ASN A 110 0.15 -8.20 9.14
N PRO A 111 0.66 -9.16 9.94
CA PRO A 111 2.09 -9.26 10.25
C PRO A 111 2.94 -9.87 9.12
N THR A 112 2.33 -10.21 7.98
CA THR A 112 3.02 -10.76 6.80
C THR A 112 2.59 -10.00 5.54
N ARG A 113 2.42 -8.68 5.65
CA ARG A 113 1.98 -7.80 4.56
C ARG A 113 3.10 -7.60 3.53
N TYR A 114 4.32 -7.32 3.96
CA TYR A 114 5.41 -6.87 3.09
C TYR A 114 6.19 -8.02 2.45
N GLN A 115 6.08 -9.24 2.96
CA GLN A 115 6.72 -10.45 2.42
C GLN A 115 5.96 -11.12 1.25
N ARG A 116 4.88 -10.53 0.73
CA ARG A 116 3.98 -11.16 -0.25
C ARG A 116 4.16 -10.64 -1.66
#